data_AF-A0A5B1R3E1-F1
#
_entry.id   AF-A0A5B1R3E1-F1
#
_cell.length_a   1.000
_cell.length_b   1.000
_cell.length_c   1.000
_cell.angle_alpha   90.00
_cell.angle_beta   90.00
_cell.angle_gamma   90.00
#
_symmetry.space_group_name_H-M   'P 1'
#
loop_
_entity.id
_entity.type
_entity.pdbx_description
1 polymer ?
#
loop_
_entity_poly.entity_id
_entity_poly.type
_entity_poly.pdbx_seq_one_letter_code
_entity_poly.pdbx_strand_id
1 'polypeptide(L)'
;MIAHSALRRCGPYVQLNRGPKGLEFNTLPLADFLAMQTILSSLVRAAGSLYIGDHPQWRSADPSHDDDHNSDSPSCGKLLSRPEVAMLMRSYLDRLQIPYPTPSDQSAFEQTCVEICFERGYMTPTDQSLRPFLSVGAAMACNGFLHLPSIPARQFICFVSAFMLLSEDRLKEDIDAIRAFSECFTRNEPQKHPMLDHLAALVHQLPEIFDQVAASIMTTSVLNFITAIALEHELEGTALEKSAVRYPIFARVMTGAGEMFALWVFGVQGLPLGAYLQAVPDIVDFINYGNDILSFYKEEMAGETVNLVHTLARCRGVPHAAVLRSLIDDAVTAHERTLRTLSPHRGAYETYRRFSEGYVAFHVATRRYRLDELELGLQGPVSE
;
A
#
# COMPACT_ATOMS: atom_id res chain seq x y z
N MET A 1 28.41 -18.31 -9.22
CA MET A 1 28.91 -19.69 -9.47
C MET A 1 29.19 -20.51 -8.20
N ILE A 2 28.82 -20.04 -6.99
CA ILE A 2 28.95 -20.82 -5.73
C ILE A 2 27.58 -21.35 -5.24
N ALA A 3 26.46 -20.75 -5.67
CA ALA A 3 25.11 -21.17 -5.27
C ALA A 3 24.60 -22.47 -5.95
N HIS A 4 25.24 -22.92 -7.03
CA HIS A 4 24.74 -24.09 -7.78
C HIS A 4 25.23 -25.44 -7.22
N SER A 5 26.20 -25.45 -6.30
CA SER A 5 26.75 -26.70 -5.73
C SER A 5 26.05 -27.16 -4.43
N ALA A 6 25.34 -26.26 -3.74
CA ALA A 6 24.66 -26.59 -2.47
C ALA A 6 23.31 -27.30 -2.67
N LEU A 7 22.64 -27.10 -3.80
CA LEU A 7 21.30 -27.65 -4.07
C LEU A 7 21.27 -29.13 -4.50
N ARG A 8 22.43 -29.80 -4.63
CA ARG A 8 22.49 -31.23 -5.00
C ARG A 8 22.71 -32.21 -3.84
N ARG A 9 22.72 -31.76 -2.57
CA ARG A 9 22.94 -32.65 -1.41
C ARG A 9 21.71 -32.93 -0.53
N CYS A 10 20.54 -32.40 -0.84
CA CYS A 10 19.33 -32.69 -0.08
C CYS A 10 18.52 -33.80 -0.77
N GLY A 11 18.96 -35.04 -0.59
CA GLY A 11 18.14 -36.26 -0.78
C GLY A 11 17.19 -36.50 0.41
N PRO A 12 16.27 -37.47 0.33
CA PRO A 12 14.97 -37.42 0.98
C PRO A 12 15.00 -38.01 2.40
N TYR A 13 14.82 -37.22 3.46
CA TYR A 13 14.66 -37.78 4.80
C TYR A 13 13.77 -36.93 5.72
N VAL A 14 12.52 -37.37 5.86
CA VAL A 14 11.86 -37.46 7.17
C VAL A 14 11.18 -38.83 7.21
N GLN A 15 11.83 -39.84 7.82
CA GLN A 15 11.13 -41.04 8.26
C GLN A 15 10.78 -40.87 9.74
N LEU A 16 9.48 -40.82 10.03
CA LEU A 16 8.94 -40.87 11.38
C LEU A 16 8.94 -42.34 11.86
N ASN A 17 9.87 -42.70 12.75
CA ASN A 17 9.79 -43.98 13.46
C ASN A 17 9.24 -43.77 14.88
N ARG A 18 8.15 -44.46 15.21
CA ARG A 18 7.62 -44.54 16.58
C ARG A 18 8.38 -45.61 17.37
N GLY A 19 9.16 -45.19 18.35
CA GLY A 19 9.71 -46.06 19.40
C GLY A 19 8.92 -45.94 20.72
N PRO A 20 9.08 -46.89 21.67
CA PRO A 20 8.15 -47.07 22.79
C PRO A 20 8.29 -46.07 23.95
N LYS A 21 9.08 -44.98 23.81
CA LYS A 21 9.37 -44.04 24.92
C LYS A 21 9.33 -42.53 24.58
N GLY A 22 8.69 -42.11 23.48
CA GLY A 22 8.46 -40.68 23.17
C GLY A 22 9.31 -40.12 22.03
N LEU A 23 8.97 -38.91 21.55
CA LEU A 23 9.65 -38.22 20.43
C LEU A 23 11.04 -37.71 20.86
N GLU A 24 12.10 -38.19 20.21
CA GLU A 24 13.41 -37.55 20.22
C GLU A 24 13.58 -36.68 18.97
N PHE A 25 13.89 -35.39 19.17
CA PHE A 25 14.27 -34.49 18.07
C PHE A 25 15.77 -34.62 17.82
N ASN A 26 16.15 -35.11 16.64
CA ASN A 26 17.54 -35.05 16.19
C ASN A 26 17.92 -33.57 15.95
N THR A 27 18.92 -33.09 16.69
CA THR A 27 19.47 -31.75 16.52
C THR A 27 20.25 -31.67 15.19
N LEU A 28 19.98 -30.60 14.42
CA LEU A 28 20.76 -30.28 13.22
C LEU A 28 22.22 -29.99 13.61
N PRO A 29 23.21 -30.36 12.77
CA PRO A 29 24.60 -29.97 13.00
C PRO A 29 24.74 -28.44 13.12
N LEU A 30 25.52 -27.96 14.10
CA LEU A 30 25.68 -26.54 14.42
C LEU A 30 26.03 -25.67 13.19
N ALA A 31 26.73 -26.24 12.20
CA ALA A 31 27.09 -25.57 10.96
C ALA A 31 25.88 -25.25 10.06
N ASP A 32 24.88 -26.14 10.01
CA ASP A 32 23.65 -25.94 9.23
C ASP A 32 22.72 -24.92 9.89
N PHE A 33 22.72 -24.88 11.24
CA PHE A 33 21.99 -23.86 12.00
C PHE A 33 22.58 -22.46 11.79
N LEU A 34 23.91 -22.31 11.83
CA LEU A 34 24.58 -21.04 11.55
C LEU A 34 24.39 -20.59 10.09
N ALA A 35 24.42 -21.52 9.13
CA ALA A 35 24.15 -21.20 7.73
C ALA A 35 22.70 -20.70 7.54
N MET A 36 21.73 -21.37 8.16
CA MET A 36 20.32 -20.98 8.12
C MET A 36 20.10 -19.62 8.82
N GLN A 37 20.74 -19.39 9.97
CA GLN A 37 20.67 -18.12 10.71
C GLN A 37 21.33 -16.98 9.93
N THR A 38 22.42 -17.24 9.20
CA THR A 38 23.09 -16.25 8.34
C THR A 38 22.24 -15.91 7.11
N ILE A 39 21.59 -16.91 6.51
CA ILE A 39 20.65 -16.71 5.39
C ILE A 39 19.41 -15.94 5.87
N LEU A 40 18.80 -16.33 7.00
CA LEU A 40 17.68 -15.62 7.62
C LEU A 40 18.06 -14.19 8.01
N SER A 41 19.24 -13.98 8.62
CA SER A 41 19.71 -12.63 8.97
C SER A 41 19.99 -11.77 7.73
N SER A 42 20.46 -12.38 6.64
CA SER A 42 20.69 -11.68 5.38
C SER A 42 19.37 -11.37 4.66
N LEU A 43 18.37 -12.25 4.74
CA LEU A 43 17.02 -12.03 4.23
C LEU A 43 16.27 -10.98 5.05
N VAL A 44 16.42 -10.98 6.37
CA VAL A 44 15.85 -9.96 7.27
C VAL A 44 16.53 -8.60 7.06
N ARG A 45 17.86 -8.55 6.87
CA ARG A 45 18.57 -7.31 6.51
C ARG A 45 18.20 -6.83 5.11
N ALA A 46 18.05 -7.74 4.14
CA ALA A 46 17.63 -7.40 2.79
C ALA A 46 16.19 -6.87 2.78
N ALA A 47 15.26 -7.51 3.49
CA ALA A 47 13.88 -7.02 3.65
C ALA A 47 13.85 -5.65 4.34
N GLY A 48 14.65 -5.46 5.40
CA GLY A 48 14.77 -4.17 6.09
C GLY A 48 15.37 -3.04 5.24
N SER A 49 16.28 -3.34 4.30
CA SER A 49 16.85 -2.34 3.36
C SER A 49 16.04 -2.18 2.06
N LEU A 50 15.27 -3.20 1.65
CA LEU A 50 14.41 -3.15 0.46
C LEU A 50 13.16 -2.30 0.68
N TYR A 51 12.65 -2.24 1.92
CA TYR A 51 11.46 -1.45 2.26
C TYR A 51 11.75 -0.01 2.65
N ILE A 52 12.99 0.30 3.03
CA ILE A 52 13.40 1.62 3.49
C ILE A 52 14.82 1.80 2.96
N GLY A 53 14.95 2.23 1.71
CA GLY A 53 16.26 2.55 1.15
C GLY A 53 16.97 3.60 2.01
N ASP A 54 18.30 3.59 2.01
CA ASP A 54 19.13 4.66 2.57
C ASP A 54 18.95 5.93 1.70
N HIS A 55 17.80 6.60 1.81
CA HIS A 55 17.63 7.93 1.22
C HIS A 55 18.54 8.92 1.98
N PRO A 56 19.32 9.76 1.29
CA PRO A 56 20.29 10.66 1.92
C PRO A 56 19.70 11.61 2.97
N GLN A 57 18.40 11.90 2.88
CA GLN A 57 17.66 12.76 3.81
C GLN A 57 17.32 12.08 5.16
N TRP A 58 17.56 10.77 5.31
CA TRP A 58 17.30 10.02 6.56
C TRP A 58 18.51 9.94 7.51
N ARG A 59 19.66 10.53 7.13
CA ARG A 59 20.74 10.72 8.08
C ARG A 59 20.28 11.74 9.11
N SER A 60 20.20 11.32 10.36
CA SER A 60 19.95 12.16 11.53
C SER A 60 20.65 13.50 11.36
N ALA A 61 19.90 14.60 11.50
CA ALA A 61 20.51 15.86 11.88
C ALA A 61 21.32 15.58 13.15
N ASP A 62 22.62 15.83 13.07
CA ASP A 62 23.58 15.62 14.14
C ASP A 62 23.11 16.39 15.40
N PRO A 63 22.81 15.73 16.54
CA PRO A 63 22.43 16.41 17.76
C PRO A 63 23.70 16.89 18.46
N SER A 64 24.41 17.81 17.83
CA SER A 64 25.54 18.51 18.42
C SER A 64 25.47 19.99 18.06
N HIS A 65 24.48 20.68 18.63
CA HIS A 65 24.75 21.94 19.34
C HIS A 65 23.53 22.46 20.12
N ASP A 66 23.82 22.71 21.38
CA ASP A 66 23.28 23.73 22.28
C ASP A 66 21.92 23.51 22.95
N ASP A 67 22.02 23.09 24.21
CA ASP A 67 21.13 23.48 25.30
C ASP A 67 21.05 25.02 25.34
N ASP A 68 19.93 25.58 24.90
CA ASP A 68 19.52 26.89 25.38
C ASP A 68 17.99 26.94 25.58
N HIS A 69 17.62 27.04 26.84
CA HIS A 69 16.27 27.37 27.25
C HIS A 69 16.00 28.85 26.91
N ASN A 70 15.17 29.12 25.89
CA ASN A 70 14.01 30.04 25.90
C ASN A 70 13.67 30.60 24.50
N SER A 71 12.36 30.75 24.26
CA SER A 71 11.65 31.47 23.17
C SER A 71 11.60 30.86 21.76
N ASP A 72 10.37 30.51 21.36
CA ASP A 72 9.84 30.27 20.00
C ASP A 72 10.48 29.15 19.15
N SER A 73 10.14 27.90 19.49
CA SER A 73 10.28 26.77 18.56
C SER A 73 9.43 27.02 17.30
N PRO A 74 9.98 26.89 16.07
CA PRO A 74 9.23 27.18 14.85
C PRO A 74 8.12 26.15 14.64
N SER A 75 6.88 26.55 14.91
CA SER A 75 5.61 26.07 14.31
C SER A 75 5.47 24.58 13.95
N CYS A 76 6.05 23.65 14.71
CA CYS A 76 6.08 22.23 14.36
C CYS A 76 4.68 21.59 14.27
N GLY A 77 3.65 22.24 14.84
CA GLY A 77 2.25 21.79 14.80
C GLY A 77 1.27 22.81 14.21
N LYS A 78 1.73 23.79 13.42
CA LYS A 78 0.79 24.72 12.77
C LYS A 78 0.08 23.99 11.62
N LEU A 79 -1.25 23.90 11.72
CA LEU A 79 -2.09 23.39 10.65
C LEU A 79 -1.89 24.20 9.37
N LEU A 80 -1.87 23.52 8.23
CA LEU A 80 -1.78 24.20 6.93
C LEU A 80 -3.14 24.78 6.55
N SER A 81 -3.14 26.04 6.13
CA SER A 81 -4.34 26.66 5.60
C SER A 81 -4.73 26.06 4.25
N ARG A 82 -6.03 26.12 3.90
CA ARG A 82 -6.55 25.67 2.60
C ARG A 82 -5.73 26.22 1.40
N PRO A 83 -5.34 27.51 1.34
CA PRO A 83 -4.48 28.02 0.27
C PRO A 83 -3.07 27.40 0.23
N GLU A 84 -2.46 27.11 1.40
CA GLU A 84 -1.15 26.46 1.46
C GLU A 84 -1.21 25.02 0.95
N VAL A 85 -2.24 24.26 1.35
CA VAL A 85 -2.46 22.89 0.86
C VAL A 85 -2.72 22.88 -0.65
N ALA A 86 -3.59 23.78 -1.14
CA ALA A 86 -3.87 23.93 -2.57
C ALA A 86 -2.60 24.22 -3.38
N MET A 87 -1.72 25.13 -2.89
CA MET A 87 -0.46 25.45 -3.55
C MET A 87 0.47 24.23 -3.65
N LEU A 88 0.60 23.46 -2.58
CA LEU A 88 1.44 22.25 -2.56
C LEU A 88 0.88 21.16 -3.48
N MET A 89 -0.43 20.94 -3.47
CA MET A 89 -1.07 19.98 -4.37
C MET A 89 -0.96 20.38 -5.85
N ARG A 90 -1.10 21.66 -6.19
CA ARG A 90 -0.86 22.14 -7.57
C ARG A 90 0.58 21.85 -8.00
N SER A 91 1.56 22.15 -7.15
CA SER A 91 2.97 21.83 -7.41
C SER A 91 3.19 20.35 -7.70
N TYR A 92 2.55 19.46 -6.93
CA TYR A 92 2.58 18.02 -7.17
C TYR A 92 2.01 17.67 -8.56
N LEU A 93 0.80 18.11 -8.87
CA LEU A 93 0.12 17.81 -10.13
C LEU A 93 0.87 18.36 -11.35
N ASP A 94 1.35 19.60 -11.28
CA ASP A 94 2.12 20.25 -12.36
C ASP A 94 3.42 19.49 -12.64
N ARG A 95 4.12 19.04 -11.59
CA ARG A 95 5.41 18.34 -11.71
C ARG A 95 5.27 16.92 -12.24
N LEU A 96 4.13 16.26 -12.01
CA LEU A 96 3.86 14.96 -12.64
C LEU A 96 3.69 15.07 -14.16
N GLN A 97 3.42 16.27 -14.69
CA GLN A 97 3.10 16.48 -16.11
C GLN A 97 1.90 15.63 -16.58
N ILE A 98 1.00 15.29 -15.65
CA ILE A 98 -0.23 14.55 -15.91
C ILE A 98 -1.35 15.58 -16.11
N PRO A 99 -2.08 15.54 -17.25
CA PRO A 99 -3.22 16.43 -17.48
C PRO A 99 -4.25 16.27 -16.36
N TYR A 100 -4.88 17.37 -15.94
CA TYR A 100 -5.96 17.27 -14.96
C TYR A 100 -7.13 16.48 -15.56
N PRO A 101 -7.47 15.34 -14.97
CA PRO A 101 -8.37 14.39 -15.62
C PRO A 101 -9.83 14.80 -15.44
N THR A 102 -10.66 14.47 -16.43
CA THR A 102 -12.11 14.40 -16.25
C THR A 102 -12.48 12.99 -15.78
N PRO A 103 -13.10 12.83 -14.60
CA PRO A 103 -13.57 11.54 -14.13
C PRO A 103 -14.51 10.85 -15.12
N SER A 104 -14.38 9.52 -15.21
CA SER A 104 -15.32 8.67 -15.93
C SER A 104 -16.61 8.52 -15.13
N ASP A 105 -17.75 8.35 -15.81
CA ASP A 105 -18.99 7.96 -15.15
C ASP A 105 -18.94 6.47 -14.76
N GLN A 106 -18.82 6.19 -13.46
CA GLN A 106 -18.78 4.83 -12.92
C GLN A 106 -20.15 4.25 -12.54
N SER A 107 -21.26 4.98 -12.72
CA SER A 107 -22.57 4.60 -12.16
C SER A 107 -23.05 3.22 -12.62
N ALA A 108 -22.93 2.93 -13.92
CA ALA A 108 -23.33 1.64 -14.47
C ALA A 108 -22.43 0.49 -13.95
N PHE A 109 -21.12 0.72 -13.85
CA PHE A 109 -20.18 -0.27 -13.34
C PHE A 109 -20.40 -0.56 -11.86
N GLU A 110 -20.65 0.48 -11.06
CA GLU A 110 -20.97 0.35 -9.63
C GLU A 110 -22.25 -0.47 -9.44
N GLN A 111 -23.30 -0.18 -10.20
CA GLN A 111 -24.57 -0.92 -10.15
C GLN A 111 -24.38 -2.41 -10.48
N THR A 112 -23.60 -2.74 -11.52
CA THR A 112 -23.25 -4.13 -11.83
C THR A 112 -22.44 -4.78 -10.70
N CYS A 113 -21.51 -4.06 -10.06
CA CYS A 113 -20.76 -4.60 -8.92
C CYS A 113 -21.68 -4.90 -7.72
N VAL A 114 -22.68 -4.04 -7.46
CA VAL A 114 -23.68 -4.27 -6.42
C VAL A 114 -24.47 -5.55 -6.68
N GLU A 115 -24.93 -5.78 -7.92
CA GLU A 115 -25.64 -7.00 -8.31
C GLU A 115 -24.77 -8.25 -8.07
N ILE A 116 -23.51 -8.22 -8.52
CA ILE A 116 -22.57 -9.32 -8.30
C ILE A 116 -22.31 -9.57 -6.81
N CYS A 117 -22.25 -8.52 -5.99
CA CYS A 117 -22.09 -8.69 -4.54
C CYS A 117 -23.27 -9.46 -3.92
N PHE A 118 -24.50 -9.25 -4.37
CA PHE A 118 -25.65 -10.05 -3.93
C PHE A 118 -25.56 -11.49 -4.45
N GLU A 119 -25.20 -11.68 -5.73
CA GLU A 119 -25.05 -13.02 -6.33
C GLU A 119 -23.97 -13.86 -5.63
N ARG A 120 -22.87 -13.23 -5.24
CA ARG A 120 -21.74 -13.87 -4.55
C ARG A 120 -21.92 -13.98 -3.04
N GLY A 121 -23.00 -13.43 -2.50
CA GLY A 121 -23.26 -13.41 -1.06
C GLY A 121 -22.37 -12.45 -0.25
N TYR A 122 -21.59 -11.58 -0.91
CA TYR A 122 -20.84 -10.52 -0.24
C TYR A 122 -21.75 -9.50 0.44
N MET A 123 -22.98 -9.38 -0.06
CA MET A 123 -24.07 -8.63 0.57
C MET A 123 -25.33 -9.48 0.59
N THR A 124 -26.15 -9.26 1.60
CA THR A 124 -27.48 -9.88 1.75
C THR A 124 -28.52 -8.80 2.03
N PRO A 125 -29.83 -9.08 1.92
CA PRO A 125 -30.86 -8.11 2.28
C PRO A 125 -30.72 -7.57 3.72
N THR A 126 -30.12 -8.37 4.62
CA THR A 126 -29.90 -8.05 6.03
C THR A 126 -28.51 -7.47 6.35
N ASP A 127 -27.54 -7.63 5.45
CA ASP A 127 -26.17 -7.12 5.62
C ASP A 127 -25.67 -6.51 4.30
N GLN A 128 -25.62 -5.18 4.26
CA GLN A 128 -25.09 -4.38 3.16
C GLN A 128 -23.90 -3.52 3.63
N SER A 129 -23.16 -3.99 4.63
CA SER A 129 -22.03 -3.27 5.23
C SER A 129 -20.93 -2.89 4.22
N LEU A 130 -20.76 -3.69 3.15
CA LEU A 130 -19.80 -3.42 2.07
C LEU A 130 -20.22 -2.25 1.15
N ARG A 131 -21.52 -1.93 1.07
CA ARG A 131 -22.08 -1.00 0.07
C ARG A 131 -21.43 0.39 0.07
N PRO A 132 -21.19 1.05 1.23
CA PRO A 132 -20.55 2.37 1.24
C PRO A 132 -19.13 2.37 0.65
N PHE A 133 -18.42 1.24 0.74
CA PHE A 133 -17.04 1.10 0.28
C PHE A 133 -16.95 0.73 -1.20
N LEU A 134 -18.00 0.14 -1.77
CA LEU A 134 -18.06 -0.21 -3.20
C LEU A 134 -17.93 1.02 -4.11
N SER A 135 -18.47 2.18 -3.72
CA SER A 135 -18.34 3.37 -4.57
C SER A 135 -16.89 3.83 -4.73
N VAL A 136 -16.08 3.71 -3.66
CA VAL A 136 -14.64 4.00 -3.72
C VAL A 136 -13.91 2.93 -4.55
N GLY A 137 -14.23 1.66 -4.34
CA GLY A 137 -13.68 0.56 -5.16
C GLY A 137 -14.02 0.70 -6.66
N ALA A 138 -15.25 1.10 -6.97
CA ALA A 138 -15.72 1.33 -8.34
C ALA A 138 -15.03 2.53 -8.97
N ALA A 139 -14.84 3.62 -8.22
CA ALA A 139 -14.06 4.77 -8.67
C ALA A 139 -12.61 4.39 -8.97
N MET A 140 -11.97 3.58 -8.11
CA MET A 140 -10.60 3.07 -8.34
C MET A 140 -10.54 2.22 -9.60
N ALA A 141 -11.49 1.30 -9.77
CA ALA A 141 -11.56 0.43 -10.95
C ALA A 141 -11.81 1.22 -12.26
N CYS A 142 -12.72 2.19 -12.25
CA CYS A 142 -13.15 2.92 -13.45
C CYS A 142 -12.30 4.13 -13.80
N ASN A 143 -11.52 4.66 -12.85
CA ASN A 143 -10.64 5.80 -13.11
C ASN A 143 -9.17 5.38 -12.98
N GLY A 144 -8.78 4.79 -11.84
CA GLY A 144 -7.42 4.31 -11.57
C GLY A 144 -6.95 3.24 -12.55
N PHE A 145 -7.79 2.25 -12.80
CA PHE A 145 -7.47 1.06 -13.60
C PHE A 145 -8.24 0.98 -14.92
N LEU A 146 -8.70 2.13 -15.44
CA LEU A 146 -9.47 2.18 -16.69
C LEU A 146 -8.73 1.56 -17.89
N HIS A 147 -7.40 1.63 -17.88
CA HIS A 147 -6.53 1.07 -18.91
C HIS A 147 -6.56 -0.47 -18.98
N LEU A 148 -7.04 -1.15 -17.94
CA LEU A 148 -7.26 -2.59 -17.97
C LEU A 148 -8.53 -2.89 -18.77
N PRO A 149 -8.44 -3.65 -19.89
CA PRO A 149 -9.61 -3.94 -20.72
C PRO A 149 -10.53 -5.01 -20.11
N SER A 150 -10.02 -5.81 -19.16
CA SER A 150 -10.77 -6.91 -18.54
C SER A 150 -11.74 -6.38 -17.48
N ILE A 151 -13.04 -6.48 -17.77
CA ILE A 151 -14.10 -6.17 -16.81
C ILE A 151 -13.99 -7.02 -15.54
N PRO A 152 -13.78 -8.35 -15.60
CA PRO A 152 -13.57 -9.16 -14.40
C PRO A 152 -12.38 -8.71 -13.55
N ALA A 153 -11.28 -8.28 -14.16
CA ALA A 153 -10.13 -7.76 -13.41
C ALA A 153 -10.46 -6.45 -12.69
N ARG A 154 -11.17 -5.53 -13.35
CA ARG A 154 -11.64 -4.28 -12.72
C ARG A 154 -12.65 -4.54 -11.60
N GLN A 155 -13.53 -5.54 -11.75
CA GLN A 155 -14.45 -5.97 -10.69
C GLN A 155 -13.68 -6.55 -9.50
N PHE A 156 -12.67 -7.37 -9.74
CA PHE A 156 -11.79 -7.89 -8.69
C PHE A 156 -11.12 -6.76 -7.89
N ILE A 157 -10.56 -5.76 -8.58
CA ILE A 157 -9.98 -4.57 -7.96
C ILE A 157 -11.01 -3.81 -7.12
N CYS A 158 -12.22 -3.62 -7.66
CA CYS A 158 -13.32 -2.98 -6.93
C CYS A 158 -13.65 -3.72 -5.62
N PHE A 159 -13.84 -5.04 -5.68
CA PHE A 159 -14.21 -5.83 -4.51
C PHE A 159 -13.12 -5.87 -3.46
N VAL A 160 -11.87 -6.16 -3.83
CA VAL A 160 -10.78 -6.22 -2.85
C VAL A 160 -10.54 -4.85 -2.22
N SER A 161 -10.55 -3.77 -3.00
CA SER A 161 -10.43 -2.41 -2.46
C SER A 161 -11.56 -2.10 -1.46
N ALA A 162 -12.80 -2.49 -1.78
CA ALA A 162 -13.94 -2.28 -0.90
C ALA A 162 -13.83 -3.10 0.40
N PHE A 163 -13.40 -4.36 0.35
CA PHE A 163 -13.20 -5.19 1.54
C PHE A 163 -12.05 -4.69 2.43
N MET A 164 -10.98 -4.19 1.83
CA MET A 164 -9.87 -3.58 2.57
C MET A 164 -10.33 -2.32 3.32
N LEU A 165 -11.04 -1.43 2.64
CA LEU A 165 -11.62 -0.23 3.28
C LEU A 165 -12.64 -0.59 4.37
N LEU A 166 -13.50 -1.58 4.13
CA LEU A 166 -14.43 -2.09 5.15
C LEU A 166 -13.66 -2.61 6.38
N SER A 167 -12.54 -3.29 6.18
CA SER A 167 -11.73 -3.84 7.25
C SER A 167 -11.15 -2.73 8.14
N GLU A 168 -10.59 -1.70 7.52
CA GLU A 168 -9.98 -0.54 8.18
C GLU A 168 -11.02 0.39 8.85
N ASP A 169 -12.15 0.66 8.19
CA ASP A 169 -13.12 1.64 8.68
C ASP A 169 -14.16 1.05 9.65
N ARG A 170 -14.46 -0.26 9.56
CA ARG A 170 -15.52 -0.91 10.35
C ARG A 170 -15.02 -2.09 11.16
N LEU A 171 -14.30 -3.03 10.54
CA LEU A 171 -13.93 -4.26 11.23
C LEU A 171 -12.81 -4.07 12.25
N LYS A 172 -12.12 -2.92 12.26
CA LYS A 172 -11.23 -2.53 13.36
C LYS A 172 -11.90 -2.51 14.73
N GLU A 173 -13.24 -2.39 14.79
CA GLU A 173 -14.02 -2.52 16.03
C GLU A 173 -14.02 -3.97 16.58
N ASP A 174 -13.84 -4.97 15.70
CA ASP A 174 -13.64 -6.38 16.03
C ASP A 174 -12.17 -6.77 15.83
N ILE A 175 -11.31 -6.19 16.68
CA ILE A 175 -9.86 -6.31 16.55
C ILE A 175 -9.35 -7.74 16.67
N ASP A 176 -10.06 -8.61 17.40
CA ASP A 176 -9.68 -10.02 17.54
C ASP A 176 -9.85 -10.76 16.22
N ALA A 177 -10.86 -10.42 15.42
CA ALA A 177 -11.00 -10.96 14.07
C ALA A 177 -9.88 -10.49 13.13
N ILE A 178 -9.48 -9.22 13.24
CA ILE A 178 -8.34 -8.66 12.48
C ILE A 178 -7.03 -9.34 12.86
N ARG A 179 -6.74 -9.49 14.16
CA ARG A 179 -5.52 -10.17 14.66
C ARG A 179 -5.42 -11.61 14.19
N ALA A 180 -6.55 -12.32 14.13
CA ALA A 180 -6.59 -13.72 13.70
C ALA A 180 -6.42 -13.91 12.18
N PHE A 181 -6.56 -12.85 11.37
CA PHE A 181 -6.71 -12.98 9.92
C PHE A 181 -5.56 -13.75 9.25
N SER A 182 -4.34 -13.27 9.44
CA SER A 182 -3.13 -13.87 8.84
C SER A 182 -2.90 -15.30 9.31
N GLU A 183 -3.25 -15.57 10.57
CA GLU A 183 -3.12 -16.89 11.17
C GLU A 183 -4.10 -17.90 10.54
N CYS A 184 -5.39 -17.53 10.47
CA CYS A 184 -6.43 -18.34 9.83
C CYS A 184 -6.18 -18.51 8.33
N PHE A 185 -5.75 -17.44 7.64
CA PHE A 185 -5.44 -17.47 6.21
C PHE A 185 -4.32 -18.50 5.91
N THR A 186 -3.24 -18.48 6.69
CA THR A 186 -2.10 -19.39 6.49
C THR A 186 -2.47 -20.86 6.75
N ARG A 187 -3.37 -21.11 7.71
CA ARG A 187 -3.89 -22.45 7.99
C ARG A 187 -5.04 -22.89 7.10
N ASN A 188 -5.52 -22.01 6.21
CA ASN A 188 -6.73 -22.23 5.42
C ASN A 188 -7.94 -22.58 6.31
N GLU A 189 -8.06 -21.89 7.45
CA GLU A 189 -9.18 -22.00 8.38
C GLU A 189 -10.18 -20.86 8.14
N PRO A 190 -11.48 -21.04 8.50
CA PRO A 190 -12.45 -19.96 8.45
C PRO A 190 -11.98 -18.75 9.27
N GLN A 191 -12.18 -17.56 8.70
CA GLN A 191 -11.92 -16.30 9.36
C GLN A 191 -12.92 -16.09 10.50
N LYS A 192 -12.57 -15.20 11.43
CA LYS A 192 -13.43 -14.90 12.59
C LYS A 192 -14.60 -13.97 12.25
N HIS A 193 -14.61 -13.40 11.05
CA HIS A 193 -15.67 -12.53 10.56
C HIS A 193 -16.04 -12.90 9.10
N PRO A 194 -17.33 -13.03 8.74
CA PRO A 194 -17.75 -13.43 7.39
C PRO A 194 -17.23 -12.54 6.25
N MET A 195 -17.13 -11.23 6.47
CA MET A 195 -16.54 -10.31 5.48
C MET A 195 -15.05 -10.57 5.25
N LEU A 196 -14.33 -11.03 6.27
CA LEU A 196 -12.92 -11.43 6.14
C LEU A 196 -12.81 -12.78 5.40
N ASP A 197 -13.77 -13.69 5.54
CA ASP A 197 -13.82 -14.91 4.71
C ASP A 197 -13.91 -14.57 3.23
N HIS A 198 -14.74 -13.59 2.87
CA HIS A 198 -14.85 -13.12 1.48
C HIS A 198 -13.55 -12.51 0.96
N LEU A 199 -12.86 -11.69 1.77
CA LEU A 199 -11.55 -11.15 1.42
C LEU A 199 -10.52 -12.27 1.24
N ALA A 200 -10.43 -13.21 2.19
CA ALA A 200 -9.52 -14.36 2.12
C ALA A 200 -9.76 -15.19 0.84
N ALA A 201 -11.03 -15.45 0.50
CA ALA A 201 -11.40 -16.17 -0.71
C ALA A 201 -10.97 -15.45 -2.01
N LEU A 202 -11.05 -14.11 -2.04
CA LEU A 202 -10.54 -13.32 -3.18
C LEU A 202 -9.01 -13.40 -3.27
N VAL A 203 -8.31 -13.31 -2.14
CA VAL A 203 -6.83 -13.40 -2.10
C VAL A 203 -6.34 -14.78 -2.52
N HIS A 204 -7.05 -15.86 -2.16
CA HIS A 204 -6.72 -17.22 -2.60
C HIS A 204 -6.82 -17.42 -4.12
N GLN A 205 -7.56 -16.57 -4.85
CA GLN A 205 -7.66 -16.64 -6.32
C GLN A 205 -6.48 -16.00 -7.05
N LEU A 206 -5.63 -15.22 -6.36
CA LEU A 206 -4.52 -14.50 -7.00
C LEU A 206 -3.58 -15.42 -7.83
N PRO A 207 -3.19 -16.63 -7.37
CA PRO A 207 -2.32 -17.51 -8.15
C PRO A 207 -2.98 -18.07 -9.43
N GLU A 208 -4.31 -18.02 -9.54
CA GLU A 208 -5.04 -18.43 -10.75
C GLU A 208 -5.10 -17.30 -11.78
N ILE A 209 -4.95 -16.05 -11.32
CA ILE A 209 -5.10 -14.84 -12.15
C ILE A 209 -3.74 -14.29 -12.56
N PHE A 210 -2.71 -14.41 -11.71
CA PHE A 210 -1.42 -13.75 -11.87
C PHE A 210 -0.25 -14.74 -11.84
N ASP A 211 0.91 -14.30 -12.33
CA ASP A 211 2.17 -15.03 -12.16
C ASP A 211 2.41 -15.39 -10.69
N GLN A 212 2.94 -16.59 -10.42
CA GLN A 212 3.09 -17.11 -9.07
C GLN A 212 3.90 -16.19 -8.13
N VAL A 213 4.94 -15.53 -8.65
CA VAL A 213 5.76 -14.60 -7.85
C VAL A 213 4.96 -13.33 -7.57
N ALA A 214 4.28 -12.78 -8.58
CA ALA A 214 3.41 -11.62 -8.40
C ALA A 214 2.27 -11.93 -7.41
N ALA A 215 1.59 -13.06 -7.57
CA ALA A 215 0.52 -13.51 -6.68
C ALA A 215 1.00 -13.61 -5.23
N SER A 216 2.18 -14.18 -4.99
CA SER A 216 2.77 -14.28 -3.65
C SER A 216 3.03 -12.89 -3.03
N ILE A 217 3.58 -11.95 -3.80
CA ILE A 217 3.80 -10.57 -3.34
C ILE A 217 2.47 -9.89 -2.99
N MET A 218 1.46 -10.03 -3.86
CA MET A 218 0.12 -9.47 -3.63
C MET A 218 -0.55 -10.07 -2.40
N THR A 219 -0.45 -11.38 -2.19
CA THR A 219 -0.95 -12.04 -0.98
C THR A 219 -0.29 -11.45 0.26
N THR A 220 1.05 -11.33 0.29
CA THR A 220 1.73 -10.72 1.44
C THR A 220 1.37 -9.26 1.64
N SER A 221 1.11 -8.52 0.57
CA SER A 221 0.66 -7.13 0.64
C SER A 221 -0.70 -6.99 1.34
N VAL A 222 -1.65 -7.89 1.07
CA VAL A 222 -2.95 -7.88 1.77
C VAL A 222 -2.82 -8.33 3.23
N LEU A 223 -2.00 -9.35 3.50
CA LEU A 223 -1.73 -9.79 4.87
C LEU A 223 -1.08 -8.68 5.70
N ASN A 224 -0.12 -7.95 5.12
CA ASN A 224 0.49 -6.78 5.75
C ASN A 224 -0.54 -5.69 6.04
N PHE A 225 -1.44 -5.39 5.10
CA PHE A 225 -2.51 -4.41 5.28
C PHE A 225 -3.40 -4.74 6.47
N ILE A 226 -3.94 -5.97 6.52
CA ILE A 226 -4.81 -6.37 7.64
C ILE A 226 -4.03 -6.39 8.97
N THR A 227 -2.77 -6.84 8.94
CA THR A 227 -1.89 -6.80 10.12
C THR A 227 -1.62 -5.36 10.58
N ALA A 228 -1.58 -4.40 9.66
CA ALA A 228 -1.35 -2.99 9.98
C ALA A 228 -2.52 -2.38 10.77
N ILE A 229 -3.75 -2.82 10.51
CA ILE A 229 -4.93 -2.40 11.30
C ILE A 229 -4.75 -2.83 12.77
N ALA A 230 -4.23 -4.05 13.01
CA ALA A 230 -3.87 -4.47 14.36
C ALA A 230 -2.70 -3.67 14.94
N LEU A 231 -1.66 -3.39 14.14
CA LEU A 231 -0.52 -2.58 14.55
C LEU A 231 -0.94 -1.18 15.03
N GLU A 232 -1.85 -0.52 14.32
CA GLU A 232 -2.39 0.78 14.70
C GLU A 232 -3.11 0.72 16.05
N HIS A 233 -3.86 -0.36 16.30
CA HIS A 233 -4.51 -0.59 17.58
C HIS A 233 -3.52 -0.84 18.73
N GLU A 234 -2.45 -1.61 18.50
CA GLU A 234 -1.40 -1.83 19.53
C GLU A 234 -0.67 -0.54 19.94
N LEU A 235 -0.67 0.47 19.06
CA LEU A 235 -0.04 1.76 19.29
C LEU A 235 -1.04 2.87 19.62
N GLU A 236 -2.32 2.53 19.76
CA GLU A 236 -3.35 3.50 20.14
C GLU A 236 -3.02 4.10 21.51
N GLY A 237 -3.02 5.43 21.59
CA GLY A 237 -2.64 6.16 22.81
C GLY A 237 -1.14 6.15 23.14
N THR A 238 -0.30 5.46 22.36
CA THR A 238 1.15 5.42 22.56
C THR A 238 1.84 6.53 21.76
N ALA A 239 2.62 7.37 22.44
CA ALA A 239 3.46 8.35 21.76
C ALA A 239 4.65 7.65 21.08
N LEU A 240 4.86 7.93 19.79
CA LEU A 240 6.04 7.44 19.10
C LEU A 240 7.30 8.11 19.65
N GLU A 241 8.30 7.29 19.95
CA GLU A 241 9.62 7.76 20.35
C GLU A 241 10.29 8.55 19.22
N LYS A 242 10.97 9.64 19.57
CA LYS A 242 11.70 10.49 18.59
C LYS A 242 12.77 9.69 17.83
N SER A 243 13.33 8.67 18.45
CA SER A 243 14.34 7.78 17.86
C SER A 243 13.75 6.75 16.88
N ALA A 244 12.42 6.58 16.83
CA ALA A 244 11.74 5.65 15.93
C ALA A 244 11.62 6.20 14.49
N VAL A 245 12.68 6.81 13.96
CA VAL A 245 12.69 7.59 12.71
C VAL A 245 12.28 6.79 11.46
N ARG A 246 12.37 5.46 11.51
CA ARG A 246 11.99 4.54 10.42
C ARG A 246 10.56 4.01 10.53
N TYR A 247 9.96 4.12 11.72
CA TYR A 247 8.63 3.57 11.98
C TYR A 247 7.54 4.17 11.07
N PRO A 248 7.48 5.50 10.81
CA PRO A 248 6.41 6.06 9.99
C PRO A 248 6.36 5.47 8.57
N ILE A 249 7.52 5.26 7.96
CA ILE A 249 7.61 4.65 6.62
C ILE A 249 7.29 3.16 6.67
N PHE A 250 7.79 2.44 7.68
CA PHE A 250 7.44 1.03 7.89
C PHE A 250 5.91 0.85 8.01
N ALA A 251 5.26 1.63 8.88
CA ALA A 251 3.83 1.59 9.07
C ALA A 251 3.09 1.90 7.75
N ARG A 252 3.53 2.94 7.03
CA ARG A 252 2.91 3.33 5.75
C ARG A 252 2.99 2.24 4.68
N VAL A 253 4.11 1.55 4.59
CA VAL A 253 4.28 0.41 3.68
C VAL A 253 3.27 -0.67 4.02
N MET A 254 3.11 -1.00 5.31
CA MET A 254 2.16 -2.01 5.74
C MET A 254 0.70 -1.61 5.45
N THR A 255 0.32 -0.37 5.78
CA THR A 255 -1.07 0.13 5.60
C THR A 255 -1.42 0.45 4.15
N GLY A 256 -0.45 0.49 3.24
CA GLY A 256 -0.70 0.93 1.86
C GLY A 256 -1.20 -0.14 0.90
N ALA A 257 -0.89 -1.41 1.19
CA ALA A 257 -0.97 -2.50 0.21
C ALA A 257 -0.39 -2.14 -1.17
N GLY A 258 0.67 -1.34 -1.18
CA GLY A 258 1.15 -0.69 -2.39
C GLY A 258 1.59 -1.69 -3.45
N GLU A 259 2.23 -2.80 -3.04
CA GLU A 259 2.68 -3.83 -3.98
C GLU A 259 1.52 -4.49 -4.70
N MET A 260 0.37 -4.66 -4.02
CA MET A 260 -0.84 -5.18 -4.66
C MET A 260 -1.30 -4.25 -5.79
N PHE A 261 -1.48 -2.97 -5.47
CA PHE A 261 -1.90 -1.99 -6.46
C PHE A 261 -0.88 -1.84 -7.60
N ALA A 262 0.42 -1.83 -7.28
CA ALA A 262 1.50 -1.74 -8.26
C ALA A 262 1.53 -2.93 -9.23
N LEU A 263 1.29 -4.15 -8.75
CA LEU A 263 1.26 -5.34 -9.60
C LEU A 263 -0.03 -5.42 -10.44
N TRP A 264 -1.16 -4.95 -9.91
CA TRP A 264 -2.40 -4.82 -10.67
C TRP A 264 -2.29 -3.87 -11.87
N VAL A 265 -1.39 -2.89 -11.84
CA VAL A 265 -1.15 -1.96 -12.97
C VAL A 265 -0.93 -2.74 -14.26
N PHE A 266 -0.13 -3.79 -14.19
CA PHE A 266 0.26 -4.59 -15.35
C PHE A 266 -0.72 -5.73 -15.64
N GLY A 267 -1.54 -6.10 -14.65
CA GLY A 267 -2.71 -6.95 -14.80
C GLY A 267 -2.44 -8.29 -15.49
N VAL A 268 -3.50 -8.86 -16.06
CA VAL A 268 -3.46 -10.08 -16.89
C VAL A 268 -3.07 -9.81 -18.35
N GLN A 269 -2.40 -8.70 -18.64
CA GLN A 269 -2.12 -8.25 -20.01
C GLN A 269 -1.07 -9.10 -20.74
N GLY A 270 -0.62 -10.22 -20.16
CA GLY A 270 0.40 -11.09 -20.72
C GLY A 270 1.79 -10.46 -20.77
N LEU A 271 2.00 -9.33 -20.08
CA LEU A 271 3.33 -8.73 -19.94
C LEU A 271 4.21 -9.65 -19.07
N PRO A 272 5.44 -9.97 -19.50
CA PRO A 272 6.32 -10.81 -18.69
C PRO A 272 6.72 -10.07 -17.42
N LEU A 273 6.70 -10.75 -16.27
CA LEU A 273 7.01 -10.16 -14.96
C LEU A 273 8.33 -9.36 -14.97
N GLY A 274 9.36 -9.87 -15.62
CA GLY A 274 10.67 -9.22 -15.72
C GLY A 274 10.67 -7.86 -16.44
N ALA A 275 9.62 -7.53 -17.21
CA ALA A 275 9.52 -6.25 -17.92
C ALA A 275 9.10 -5.08 -17.00
N TYR A 276 8.56 -5.37 -15.82
CA TYR A 276 8.05 -4.32 -14.91
C TYR A 276 8.43 -4.52 -13.45
N LEU A 277 8.85 -5.72 -13.02
CA LEU A 277 9.12 -6.01 -11.61
C LEU A 277 10.14 -5.06 -10.98
N GLN A 278 11.16 -4.61 -11.72
CA GLN A 278 12.16 -3.65 -11.22
C GLN A 278 11.59 -2.27 -10.93
N ALA A 279 10.47 -1.91 -11.55
CA ALA A 279 9.81 -0.63 -11.33
C ALA A 279 8.80 -0.67 -10.16
N VAL A 280 8.45 -1.86 -9.67
CA VAL A 280 7.43 -2.02 -8.61
C VAL A 280 7.72 -1.16 -7.38
N PRO A 281 8.93 -1.10 -6.81
CA PRO A 281 9.20 -0.26 -5.63
C PRO A 281 8.90 1.23 -5.87
N ASP A 282 9.34 1.80 -7.00
CA ASP A 282 9.04 3.20 -7.33
C ASP A 282 7.53 3.40 -7.61
N ILE A 283 6.83 2.40 -8.16
CA ILE A 283 5.37 2.47 -8.33
C ILE A 283 4.67 2.47 -6.97
N VAL A 284 5.15 1.67 -6.00
CA VAL A 284 4.64 1.66 -4.62
C VAL A 284 4.81 3.02 -3.96
N ASP A 285 5.99 3.64 -4.08
CA ASP A 285 6.22 4.98 -3.52
C ASP A 285 5.33 6.03 -4.19
N PHE A 286 5.19 5.99 -5.51
CA PHE A 286 4.27 6.87 -6.24
C PHE A 286 2.82 6.73 -5.76
N ILE A 287 2.33 5.49 -5.59
CA ILE A 287 0.97 5.23 -5.12
C ILE A 287 0.83 5.68 -3.66
N ASN A 288 1.75 5.28 -2.79
CA ASN A 288 1.60 5.53 -1.36
C ASN A 288 1.67 7.02 -1.03
N TYR A 289 2.74 7.69 -1.48
CA TYR A 289 2.93 9.11 -1.23
C TYR A 289 1.94 9.96 -2.02
N GLY A 290 1.58 9.53 -3.24
CA GLY A 290 0.52 10.18 -4.00
C GLY A 290 -0.81 10.18 -3.25
N ASN A 291 -1.17 9.07 -2.59
CA ASN A 291 -2.33 9.01 -1.73
C ASN A 291 -2.20 9.97 -0.53
N ASP A 292 -1.09 9.92 0.22
CA ASP A 292 -0.86 10.81 1.39
C ASP A 292 -0.95 12.30 0.99
N ILE A 293 -0.41 12.66 -0.18
CA ILE A 293 -0.46 14.04 -0.69
C ILE A 293 -1.88 14.44 -1.03
N LEU A 294 -2.61 13.61 -1.79
CA LEU A 294 -3.96 13.91 -2.28
C LEU A 294 -5.04 13.74 -1.21
N SER A 295 -4.78 12.98 -0.14
CA SER A 295 -5.65 12.85 1.02
C SER A 295 -5.37 13.89 2.10
N PHE A 296 -4.19 14.51 2.11
CA PHE A 296 -3.79 15.42 3.19
C PHE A 296 -4.83 16.49 3.51
N TYR A 297 -5.48 17.09 2.51
CA TYR A 297 -6.50 18.12 2.76
C TYR A 297 -7.68 17.59 3.58
N LYS A 298 -8.25 16.43 3.21
CA LYS A 298 -9.39 15.87 3.96
C LYS A 298 -8.99 15.56 5.41
N GLU A 299 -7.76 15.10 5.62
CA GLU A 299 -7.21 14.68 6.92
C GLU A 299 -6.95 15.88 7.81
N GLU A 300 -6.28 16.90 7.26
CA GLU A 300 -5.99 18.16 7.95
C GLU A 300 -7.30 18.86 8.38
N MET A 301 -8.31 18.88 7.50
CA MET A 301 -9.61 19.49 7.81
C MET A 301 -10.45 18.66 8.78
N ALA A 302 -10.20 17.37 8.90
CA ALA A 302 -10.82 16.49 9.89
C ALA A 302 -10.08 16.49 11.23
N GLY A 303 -8.91 17.15 11.32
CA GLY A 303 -8.04 17.11 12.50
C GLY A 303 -7.39 15.74 12.73
N GLU A 304 -7.27 14.93 11.68
CA GLU A 304 -6.59 13.64 11.72
C GLU A 304 -5.07 13.85 11.93
N THR A 305 -4.53 13.29 13.02
CA THR A 305 -3.11 13.43 13.39
C THR A 305 -2.30 12.14 13.26
N VAL A 306 -2.98 11.05 12.91
CA VAL A 306 -2.40 9.72 12.66
C VAL A 306 -2.38 9.49 11.15
N ASN A 307 -1.55 10.27 10.45
CA ASN A 307 -1.21 10.11 9.04
C ASN A 307 0.30 10.27 8.84
N LEU A 308 0.80 9.94 7.66
CA LEU A 308 2.23 9.94 7.39
C LEU A 308 2.86 11.33 7.61
N VAL A 309 2.19 12.39 7.15
CA VAL A 309 2.71 13.77 7.23
C VAL A 309 2.89 14.22 8.68
N HIS A 310 1.86 14.07 9.51
CA HIS A 310 1.92 14.43 10.93
C HIS A 310 2.92 13.57 11.70
N THR A 311 2.96 12.28 11.39
CA THR A 311 3.84 11.33 12.08
C THR A 311 5.30 11.65 11.77
N LEU A 312 5.65 11.89 10.50
CA LEU A 312 7.00 12.32 10.11
C LEU A 312 7.37 13.69 10.66
N ALA A 313 6.43 14.65 10.65
CA ALA A 313 6.67 16.00 11.17
C ALA A 313 7.05 15.95 12.66
N ARG A 314 6.30 15.18 13.45
CA ARG A 314 6.55 14.93 14.86
C ARG A 314 7.85 14.18 15.12
N CYS A 315 8.14 13.11 14.38
CA CYS A 315 9.38 12.35 14.54
C CYS A 315 10.63 13.16 14.16
N ARG A 316 10.54 13.99 13.12
CA ARG A 316 11.68 14.78 12.61
C ARG A 316 11.79 16.17 13.25
N GLY A 317 10.76 16.64 13.95
CA GLY A 317 10.72 18.00 14.51
C GLY A 317 10.67 19.10 13.44
N VAL A 318 9.97 18.85 12.32
CA VAL A 318 9.87 19.80 11.19
C VAL A 318 8.40 20.13 10.87
N PRO A 319 8.09 21.31 10.28
CA PRO A 319 6.72 21.69 9.95
C PRO A 319 6.03 20.73 8.95
N HIS A 320 4.70 20.59 9.03
CA HIS A 320 3.90 19.75 8.12
C HIS A 320 4.17 20.08 6.64
N ALA A 321 4.26 21.38 6.30
CA ALA A 321 4.58 21.81 4.94
C ALA A 321 5.95 21.33 4.44
N ALA A 322 6.94 21.19 5.32
CA ALA A 322 8.26 20.67 4.94
C ALA A 322 8.19 19.17 4.63
N VAL A 323 7.45 18.40 5.43
CA VAL A 323 7.21 16.97 5.17
C VAL A 323 6.42 16.79 3.88
N LEU A 324 5.32 17.53 3.69
CA LEU A 324 4.50 17.43 2.49
C LEU A 324 5.30 17.76 1.23
N ARG A 325 6.18 18.78 1.26
CA ARG A 325 7.13 19.04 0.17
C ARG A 325 8.07 17.87 -0.11
N SER A 326 8.64 17.27 0.93
CA SER A 326 9.50 16.08 0.80
C SER A 326 8.76 14.91 0.14
N LEU A 327 7.52 14.63 0.57
CA LEU A 327 6.72 13.56 -0.05
C LEU A 327 6.40 13.86 -1.51
N ILE A 328 6.13 15.11 -1.85
CA ILE A 328 5.93 15.54 -3.25
C ILE A 328 7.21 15.28 -4.07
N ASP A 329 8.38 15.64 -3.55
CA ASP A 329 9.66 15.39 -4.22
C ASP A 329 9.91 13.89 -4.43
N ASP A 330 9.64 13.08 -3.42
CA ASP A 330 9.82 11.63 -3.46
C ASP A 330 8.83 10.98 -4.45
N ALA A 331 7.55 11.35 -4.43
CA ALA A 331 6.52 10.84 -5.33
C ALA A 331 6.80 11.18 -6.80
N VAL A 332 7.21 12.43 -7.09
CA VAL A 332 7.58 12.86 -8.46
C VAL A 332 8.83 12.11 -8.92
N THR A 333 9.83 11.98 -8.05
CA THR A 333 11.06 11.23 -8.38
C THR A 333 10.76 9.76 -8.68
N ALA A 334 9.88 9.13 -7.90
CA ALA A 334 9.46 7.76 -8.10
C ALA A 334 8.69 7.58 -9.42
N HIS A 335 7.83 8.53 -9.77
CA HIS A 335 7.15 8.57 -11.07
C HIS A 335 8.14 8.62 -12.25
N GLU A 336 9.10 9.55 -12.20
CA GLU A 336 10.13 9.71 -13.24
C GLU A 336 11.06 8.50 -13.36
N ARG A 337 11.43 7.89 -12.23
CA ARG A 337 12.23 6.66 -12.20
C ARG A 337 11.45 5.49 -12.80
N THR A 338 10.18 5.35 -12.46
CA THR A 338 9.31 4.32 -13.06
C THR A 338 9.28 4.45 -14.58
N LEU A 339 9.00 5.64 -15.12
CA LEU A 339 8.99 5.86 -16.57
C LEU A 339 10.33 5.50 -17.22
N ARG A 340 11.46 5.88 -16.60
CA ARG A 340 12.80 5.52 -17.11
C ARG A 340 13.06 4.01 -17.06
N THR A 341 12.76 3.36 -15.94
CA THR A 341 12.94 1.90 -15.74
C THR A 341 12.10 1.11 -16.75
N LEU A 342 10.90 1.57 -17.06
CA LEU A 342 10.00 0.92 -18.02
C LEU A 342 10.27 1.29 -19.48
N SER A 343 11.07 2.34 -19.76
CA SER A 343 11.31 2.82 -21.13
C SER A 343 11.82 1.76 -22.13
N PRO A 344 12.61 0.73 -21.74
CA PRO A 344 12.99 -0.36 -22.65
C PRO A 344 11.83 -1.31 -22.98
N HIS A 345 10.74 -1.27 -22.21
CA HIS A 345 9.58 -2.16 -22.27
C HIS A 345 8.32 -1.37 -22.62
N ARG A 346 8.18 -0.98 -23.89
CA ARG A 346 7.10 -0.08 -24.38
C ARG A 346 5.69 -0.44 -23.88
N GLY A 347 5.35 -1.73 -23.84
CA GLY A 347 4.04 -2.18 -23.32
C GLY A 347 3.84 -1.83 -21.84
N ALA A 348 4.83 -2.14 -20.99
CA ALA A 348 4.79 -1.80 -19.58
C ALA A 348 4.82 -0.28 -19.35
N TYR A 349 5.63 0.46 -20.13
CA TYR A 349 5.68 1.92 -20.09
C TYR A 349 4.31 2.57 -20.33
N GLU A 350 3.65 2.21 -21.43
CA GLU A 350 2.32 2.78 -21.75
C GLU A 350 1.26 2.37 -20.73
N THR A 351 1.33 1.14 -20.23
CA THR A 351 0.43 0.63 -19.19
C THR A 351 0.58 1.44 -17.90
N TYR A 352 1.82 1.69 -17.44
CA TYR A 352 2.05 2.54 -16.26
C TYR A 352 1.64 3.99 -16.50
N ARG A 353 1.98 4.58 -17.65
CA ARG A 353 1.61 5.98 -17.96
C ARG A 353 0.10 6.20 -17.89
N ARG A 354 -0.69 5.29 -18.46
CA ARG A 354 -2.16 5.35 -18.36
C ARG A 354 -2.66 5.15 -16.95
N PHE A 355 -2.02 4.26 -16.18
CA PHE A 355 -2.33 4.09 -14.76
C PHE A 355 -2.05 5.36 -13.96
N SER A 356 -0.91 6.04 -14.15
CA SER A 356 -0.61 7.25 -13.40
C SER A 356 -1.61 8.37 -13.68
N GLU A 357 -2.06 8.52 -14.94
CA GLU A 357 -3.13 9.44 -15.33
C GLU A 357 -4.46 9.05 -14.65
N GLY A 358 -4.82 7.77 -14.71
CA GLY A 358 -6.01 7.22 -14.08
C GLY A 358 -6.01 7.34 -12.55
N TYR A 359 -4.84 7.21 -11.93
CA TYR A 359 -4.67 7.28 -10.47
C TYR A 359 -4.98 8.68 -9.95
N VAL A 360 -4.55 9.72 -10.66
CA VAL A 360 -4.97 11.10 -10.38
C VAL A 360 -6.48 11.24 -10.63
N ALA A 361 -7.01 10.64 -11.71
CA ALA A 361 -8.44 10.68 -12.03
C ALA A 361 -9.31 10.08 -10.93
N PHE A 362 -8.88 8.98 -10.32
CA PHE A 362 -9.54 8.37 -9.19
C PHE A 362 -9.67 9.35 -8.01
N HIS A 363 -8.61 10.07 -7.65
CA HIS A 363 -8.64 11.03 -6.55
C HIS A 363 -9.55 12.22 -6.84
N VAL A 364 -9.59 12.68 -8.10
CA VAL A 364 -10.50 13.75 -8.54
C VAL A 364 -11.95 13.27 -8.58
N ALA A 365 -12.19 12.02 -8.96
CA ALA A 365 -13.52 11.43 -9.13
C ALA A 365 -14.28 11.23 -7.82
N THR A 366 -13.57 10.95 -6.73
CA THR A 366 -14.21 10.62 -5.46
C THR A 366 -14.28 11.82 -4.52
N ARG A 367 -15.49 12.11 -4.04
CA ARG A 367 -15.74 13.15 -3.04
C ARG A 367 -15.02 12.88 -1.71
N ARG A 368 -14.54 11.65 -1.48
CA ARG A 368 -13.76 11.27 -0.29
C ARG A 368 -12.59 12.23 -0.04
N TYR A 369 -11.88 12.66 -1.08
CA TYR A 369 -10.68 13.50 -0.94
C TYR A 369 -10.97 15.01 -0.89
N ARG A 370 -12.20 15.44 -1.17
CA ARG A 370 -12.63 16.86 -1.12
C ARG A 370 -11.76 17.80 -1.97
N LEU A 371 -11.21 17.30 -3.08
CA LEU A 371 -10.32 18.08 -3.95
C LEU A 371 -11.05 19.18 -4.73
N ASP A 372 -12.36 19.03 -4.93
CA ASP A 372 -13.25 20.05 -5.50
C ASP A 372 -13.28 21.34 -4.66
N GLU A 373 -12.98 21.23 -3.37
CA GLU A 373 -12.86 22.39 -2.49
C GLU A 373 -11.52 23.13 -2.68
N LEU A 374 -10.51 22.59 -3.36
CA LEU A 374 -9.18 23.24 -3.38
C LEU A 374 -8.99 24.23 -4.53
N GLU A 375 -10.02 24.47 -5.35
CA GLU A 375 -9.98 25.36 -6.52
C GLU A 375 -8.65 25.20 -7.28
N LEU A 376 -8.22 23.95 -7.56
CA LEU A 376 -6.85 23.67 -8.00
C LEU A 376 -6.46 24.35 -9.33
N GLY A 377 -7.39 25.03 -10.01
CA GLY A 377 -7.07 26.05 -11.02
C GLY A 377 -6.47 25.47 -12.30
N LEU A 378 -6.58 24.16 -12.49
CA LEU A 378 -6.08 23.46 -13.65
C LEU A 378 -7.11 23.65 -14.77
N GLN A 379 -6.70 24.37 -15.81
CA GLN A 379 -7.53 24.70 -16.96
C GLN A 379 -8.10 23.41 -17.57
N GLY A 380 -9.40 23.16 -17.40
CA GLY A 380 -10.11 22.26 -18.30
C GLY A 380 -10.08 22.84 -19.72
N PRO A 381 -10.21 22.02 -20.77
CA PRO A 381 -10.40 22.54 -22.11
C PRO A 381 -11.61 23.48 -22.08
N VAL A 382 -11.41 24.72 -22.53
CA VAL A 382 -12.48 25.69 -22.72
C VAL A 382 -13.47 25.04 -23.69
N SER A 383 -14.66 24.73 -23.21
CA SER A 383 -15.78 24.35 -24.05
C SER A 383 -16.10 25.53 -24.96
N GLU A 384 -15.93 25.37 -26.27
CA GLU A 384 -16.63 26.19 -27.27
C GLU A 384 -18.09 25.76 -27.38
#